data_AF-A0A844M4M8-F1
#
_entry.id   AF-A0A844M4M8-F1
#
_cell.length_a   1.000
_cell.length_b   1.000
_cell.length_c   1.000
_cell.angle_alpha   90.00
_cell.angle_beta   90.00
_cell.angle_gamma   90.00
#
_symmetry.space_group_name_H-M   'P 1'
#
loop_
_entity.id
_entity.type
_entity.pdbx_description
1 polymer ?
#
loop_
_entity_poly.entity_id
_entity_poly.type
_entity_poly.pdbx_seq_one_letter_code
_entity_poly.pdbx_strand_id
1 'polypeptide(L)'
;MCPPFLNPPVLSIQQQVSSGSVLIRQQSYADNLYIVLDGTLSATIKRNQESALASIFAALEDDNDLEQEIANFSTGEVLGEMSFLNISPSATAVKAQENSLVLALPCQKLLVRLQQDLNFASRFYRAIAMLLSARLQGLISHLGYGRGTYRIGQRLSQNCKYDDEIDSAVMDNLTLGGARFNWMLRRLKILS
;
A
#
# COMPACT_ATOMS: atom_id res chain seq x y z
N MET A 1 7.39 -15.45 47.85
CA MET A 1 8.36 -15.99 46.87
C MET A 1 7.84 -15.62 45.49
N CYS A 2 8.34 -14.52 44.90
CA CYS A 2 8.04 -14.18 43.51
C CYS A 2 8.95 -15.03 42.61
N PRO A 3 8.45 -15.63 41.52
CA PRO A 3 9.32 -16.35 40.59
C PRO A 3 10.27 -15.34 39.93
N PRO A 4 11.50 -15.76 39.58
CA PRO A 4 12.43 -14.90 38.87
C PRO A 4 11.80 -14.55 37.53
N PHE A 5 11.82 -13.26 37.17
CA PHE A 5 11.49 -12.81 35.83
C PHE A 5 12.46 -13.49 34.86
N LEU A 6 12.02 -14.61 34.29
CA LEU A 6 12.66 -15.23 33.15
C LEU A 6 12.71 -14.12 32.08
N ASN A 7 13.90 -13.68 31.72
CA ASN A 7 14.09 -12.69 30.67
C ASN A 7 13.16 -13.08 29.50
N PRO A 8 12.20 -12.22 29.12
CA PRO A 8 11.29 -12.58 28.05
C PRO A 8 12.13 -12.91 26.82
N PRO A 9 11.95 -14.08 26.16
CA PRO A 9 12.67 -14.37 24.92
C PRO A 9 12.56 -13.18 23.98
N VAL A 10 13.71 -12.77 23.44
CA VAL A 10 13.86 -11.71 22.46
C VAL A 10 12.85 -11.95 21.34
N LEU A 11 11.79 -11.13 21.36
CA LEU A 11 10.64 -11.24 20.45
C LEU A 11 10.98 -10.68 19.07
N SER A 12 12.03 -9.87 19.00
CA SER A 12 12.39 -9.07 17.84
C SER A 12 13.90 -9.02 17.65
N ILE A 13 14.35 -9.02 16.40
CA ILE A 13 15.76 -8.96 16.03
C ILE A 13 15.96 -7.74 15.13
N GLN A 14 16.92 -6.88 15.46
CA GLN A 14 17.33 -5.83 14.55
C GLN A 14 18.10 -6.45 13.38
N GLN A 15 17.70 -6.11 12.17
CA GLN A 15 18.27 -6.64 10.95
C GLN A 15 18.62 -5.49 10.02
N GLN A 16 19.87 -5.47 9.57
CA GLN A 16 20.29 -4.60 8.48
C GLN A 16 19.85 -5.20 7.14
N VAL A 17 19.34 -4.34 6.27
CA VAL A 17 18.79 -4.72 4.97
C VAL A 17 19.49 -3.89 3.92
N SER A 18 20.24 -4.55 3.03
CA SER A 18 20.91 -3.85 1.93
C SER A 18 19.90 -3.41 0.87
N SER A 19 20.18 -2.30 0.20
CA SER A 19 19.39 -1.83 -0.96
C SER A 19 19.14 -2.96 -1.96
N GLY A 20 17.91 -3.02 -2.50
CA GLY A 20 17.42 -4.04 -3.42
C GLY A 20 16.97 -5.36 -2.76
N SER A 21 17.24 -5.56 -1.47
CA SER A 21 16.86 -6.79 -0.77
C SER A 21 15.34 -6.90 -0.61
N VAL A 22 14.80 -8.09 -0.88
CA VAL A 22 13.36 -8.40 -0.74
C VAL A 22 13.09 -8.94 0.67
N LEU A 23 12.22 -8.26 1.41
CA LEU A 23 11.80 -8.66 2.77
C LEU A 23 10.51 -9.47 2.77
N ILE A 24 9.56 -9.09 1.91
CA ILE A 24 8.28 -9.77 1.72
C ILE A 24 8.15 -10.12 0.25
N ARG A 25 7.74 -11.36 -0.03
CA ARG A 25 7.51 -11.83 -1.40
C ARG A 25 6.01 -11.75 -1.72
N GLN A 26 5.70 -11.30 -2.93
CA GLN A 26 4.35 -11.36 -3.48
C GLN A 26 3.85 -12.82 -3.48
N GLN A 27 2.55 -12.99 -3.24
CA GLN A 27 1.84 -14.27 -3.17
C GLN A 27 2.35 -15.23 -2.08
N SER A 28 3.05 -14.73 -1.06
CA SER A 28 3.56 -15.51 0.06
C SER A 28 3.06 -14.96 1.39
N TYR A 29 2.96 -15.82 2.41
CA TYR A 29 2.73 -15.39 3.78
C TYR A 29 4.06 -14.95 4.39
N ALA A 30 4.07 -13.79 5.05
CA ALA A 30 5.27 -13.29 5.70
C ALA A 30 5.63 -14.12 6.95
N ASP A 31 6.87 -14.61 7.01
CA ASP A 31 7.41 -15.32 8.17
C ASP A 31 7.69 -14.39 9.36
N ASN A 32 7.85 -13.10 9.08
CA ASN A 32 8.09 -12.06 10.07
C ASN A 32 7.17 -10.86 9.83
N LEU A 33 6.76 -10.23 10.92
CA LEU A 33 6.29 -8.85 10.92
C LEU A 33 7.52 -7.94 10.99
N TYR A 34 7.57 -6.88 10.19
CA TYR A 34 8.68 -5.94 10.21
C TYR A 34 8.23 -4.56 10.69
N ILE A 35 9.09 -3.87 11.43
CA ILE A 35 8.95 -2.43 11.72
C ILE A 35 10.16 -1.73 11.12
N VAL A 36 9.93 -0.70 10.31
CA VAL A 36 11.02 0.11 9.75
C VAL A 36 11.59 0.99 10.85
N LEU A 37 12.88 0.84 11.15
CA LEU A 37 13.58 1.65 12.16
C LEU A 37 14.35 2.80 11.51
N ASP A 38 14.89 2.59 10.31
CA ASP A 38 15.62 3.58 9.53
C ASP A 38 15.61 3.20 8.04
N GLY A 39 15.66 4.21 7.17
CA GLY A 39 15.64 4.06 5.71
C GLY A 39 14.25 3.84 5.10
N THR A 40 14.24 3.66 3.78
CA THR A 40 13.02 3.59 2.96
C THR A 40 12.87 2.24 2.28
N LEU A 41 11.64 1.71 2.29
CA LEU A 41 11.26 0.48 1.59
C LEU A 41 10.12 0.78 0.63
N SER A 42 9.94 -0.04 -0.40
CA SER A 42 8.85 0.10 -1.36
C SER A 42 8.05 -1.19 -1.54
N ALA A 43 6.74 -1.04 -1.72
CA ALA A 43 5.86 -2.11 -2.19
C ALA A 43 5.84 -2.11 -3.72
N THR A 44 6.18 -3.26 -4.30
CA THR A 44 6.15 -3.48 -5.75
C THR A 44 5.17 -4.60 -6.08
N ILE A 45 4.43 -4.46 -7.17
CA ILE A 45 3.57 -5.51 -7.72
C ILE A 45 4.08 -5.94 -9.09
N LYS A 46 4.30 -7.25 -9.28
CA LYS A 46 4.51 -7.81 -10.61
C LYS A 46 3.17 -7.86 -11.31
N ARG A 47 3.01 -7.09 -12.39
CA ARG A 47 1.79 -7.13 -13.18
C ARG A 47 1.78 -8.43 -13.97
N ASN A 48 0.91 -9.37 -13.60
CA ASN A 48 0.73 -10.58 -14.39
C ASN A 48 0.10 -10.17 -15.73
N GLN A 49 0.84 -10.32 -16.81
CA GLN A 49 0.42 -9.88 -18.13
C GLN A 49 -0.61 -10.87 -18.68
N GLU A 50 -1.87 -10.75 -18.27
CA GLU A 50 -2.96 -11.47 -18.93
C GLU A 50 -3.19 -10.96 -20.37
N SER A 51 -2.64 -9.79 -20.70
CA SER A 51 -2.63 -9.23 -22.06
C SER A 51 -1.27 -9.46 -22.73
N ALA A 52 -1.25 -10.41 -23.68
CA ALA A 52 -0.10 -10.64 -24.56
C ALA A 52 0.35 -9.37 -25.29
N LEU A 53 -0.56 -8.45 -25.61
CA LEU A 53 -0.20 -7.17 -26.22
C LEU A 53 0.55 -6.25 -25.24
N ALA A 54 0.08 -6.14 -23.99
CA ALA A 54 0.77 -5.32 -22.98
C ALA A 54 2.18 -5.85 -22.67
N SER A 55 2.38 -7.18 -22.76
CA SER A 55 3.70 -7.79 -22.60
C SER A 55 4.71 -7.40 -23.65
N ILE A 56 4.26 -7.32 -24.90
CA ILE A 56 5.10 -7.01 -26.06
C ILE A 56 5.48 -5.53 -26.04
N PHE A 57 4.55 -4.64 -25.68
CA PHE A 57 4.87 -3.21 -25.55
C PHE A 57 5.85 -2.92 -24.42
N ALA A 58 5.70 -3.57 -23.25
CA ALA A 58 6.63 -3.41 -22.13
C ALA A 58 8.05 -3.91 -22.46
N ALA A 59 8.18 -4.99 -23.26
CA ALA A 59 9.48 -5.51 -23.67
C ALA A 59 10.21 -4.66 -24.73
N LEU A 60 9.51 -3.69 -25.34
CA LEU A 60 10.08 -2.74 -26.30
C LEU A 60 10.51 -1.41 -25.65
N GLU A 61 10.10 -1.17 -24.40
CA GLU A 61 10.66 -0.14 -23.54
C GLU A 61 11.93 -0.71 -22.91
N ASP A 62 13.05 0.04 -22.94
CA ASP A 62 14.36 -0.40 -22.43
C ASP A 62 14.38 -0.59 -20.89
N ASP A 63 13.26 -0.24 -20.24
CA ASP A 63 13.02 -0.47 -18.82
C ASP A 63 12.44 -1.87 -18.58
N ASN A 64 13.26 -2.75 -18.02
CA ASN A 64 12.92 -4.12 -17.62
C ASN A 64 11.90 -4.21 -16.45
N ASP A 65 11.20 -3.13 -16.10
CA ASP A 65 10.36 -3.07 -14.91
C ASP A 65 8.92 -3.53 -15.19
N LEU A 66 8.76 -4.86 -15.24
CA LEU A 66 7.46 -5.52 -15.03
C LEU A 66 6.95 -5.38 -13.58
N GLU A 67 7.73 -4.71 -12.72
CA GLU A 67 7.42 -4.40 -11.34
C GLU A 67 6.97 -2.94 -11.23
N GLN A 68 5.72 -2.73 -10.86
CA GLN A 68 5.20 -1.40 -10.59
C GLN A 68 5.31 -1.11 -9.09
N GLU A 69 6.01 -0.04 -8.72
CA GLU A 69 5.95 0.52 -7.36
C GLU A 69 4.56 1.10 -7.09
N ILE A 70 3.98 0.75 -5.94
CA ILE A 70 2.62 1.20 -5.57
C ILE A 70 2.58 1.96 -4.24
N ALA A 71 3.60 1.83 -3.40
CA ALA A 71 3.71 2.56 -2.13
C ALA A 71 5.15 2.55 -1.61
N ASN A 72 5.49 3.55 -0.80
CA ASN A 72 6.73 3.61 -0.03
C ASN A 72 6.44 3.54 1.46
N PHE A 73 7.41 3.01 2.20
CA PHE A 73 7.37 2.82 3.63
C PHE A 73 8.58 3.46 4.30
N SER A 74 8.33 4.27 5.30
CA SER A 74 9.32 5.03 6.08
C SER A 74 9.38 4.55 7.52
N THR A 75 10.30 5.14 8.30
CA THR A 75 10.47 4.85 9.72
C THR A 75 9.16 4.88 10.52
N GLY A 76 8.96 3.87 11.36
CA GLY A 76 7.78 3.68 12.19
C GLY A 76 6.67 2.87 11.53
N GLU A 77 6.77 2.58 10.23
CA GLU A 77 5.77 1.77 9.55
C GLU A 77 5.96 0.28 9.82
N VAL A 78 4.81 -0.41 9.89
CA VAL A 78 4.73 -1.85 10.11
C VAL A 78 4.34 -2.54 8.81
N LEU A 79 5.03 -3.63 8.50
CA LEU A 79 4.94 -4.38 7.25
C LEU A 79 4.70 -5.85 7.53
N GLY A 80 3.95 -6.51 6.64
CA GLY A 80 3.61 -7.93 6.76
C GLY A 80 2.45 -8.20 7.70
N GLU A 81 1.75 -7.15 8.16
CA GLU A 81 0.63 -7.26 9.10
C GLU A 81 -0.56 -8.02 8.53
N MET A 82 -0.87 -7.81 7.24
CA MET A 82 -1.97 -8.50 6.56
C MET A 82 -1.74 -10.01 6.49
N SER A 83 -0.51 -10.42 6.18
CA SER A 83 -0.12 -11.83 6.16
C SER A 83 -0.05 -12.42 7.57
N PHE A 84 0.48 -11.68 8.55
CA PHE A 84 0.55 -12.13 9.94
C PHE A 84 -0.84 -12.41 10.53
N LEU A 85 -1.82 -11.55 10.22
CA LEU A 85 -3.21 -11.73 10.65
C LEU A 85 -3.94 -12.87 9.90
N ASN A 86 -3.24 -13.63 9.04
CA ASN A 86 -3.79 -14.67 8.17
C ASN A 86 -4.98 -14.18 7.32
N ILE A 87 -5.00 -12.91 6.94
CA ILE A 87 -6.07 -12.33 6.13
C ILE A 87 -5.89 -12.73 4.67
N SER A 88 -4.66 -12.65 4.16
CA SER A 88 -4.31 -13.07 2.80
C SER A 88 -2.79 -13.26 2.63
N PRO A 89 -2.35 -14.03 1.62
CA PRO A 89 -0.98 -13.93 1.11
C PRO A 89 -0.68 -12.48 0.70
N SER A 90 0.58 -12.06 0.82
CA SER A 90 0.98 -10.70 0.46
C SER A 90 0.67 -10.40 -1.01
N ALA A 91 -0.11 -9.35 -1.29
CA ALA A 91 -0.43 -8.94 -2.66
C ALA A 91 0.77 -8.30 -3.37
N THR A 92 1.76 -7.82 -2.60
CA THR A 92 2.94 -7.11 -3.08
C THR A 92 4.22 -7.76 -2.56
N ALA A 93 5.31 -7.50 -3.26
CA ALA A 93 6.64 -7.67 -2.70
C ALA A 93 7.07 -6.38 -2.01
N VAL A 94 7.88 -6.48 -0.95
CA VAL A 94 8.47 -5.33 -0.29
C VAL A 94 9.98 -5.39 -0.39
N LYS A 95 10.60 -4.32 -0.87
CA LYS A 95 12.04 -4.21 -1.12
C LYS A 95 12.63 -2.99 -0.42
N ALA A 96 13.89 -3.07 -0.03
CA ALA A 96 14.61 -1.90 0.45
C ALA A 96 15.06 -1.04 -0.73
N GLN A 97 14.71 0.25 -0.73
CA GLN A 97 15.20 1.19 -1.76
C GLN A 97 16.65 1.61 -1.46
N GLU A 98 17.00 1.70 -0.18
CA GLU A 98 18.32 2.04 0.30
C GLU A 98 18.79 1.03 1.37
N ASN A 99 19.96 1.25 1.96
CA ASN A 99 20.36 0.47 3.13
C ASN A 99 19.49 0.89 4.30
N SER A 100 18.73 -0.05 4.84
CA SER A 100 17.67 0.21 5.82
C SER A 100 17.85 -0.68 7.04
N LEU A 101 17.38 -0.19 8.20
CA LEU A 101 17.34 -0.96 9.43
C LEU A 101 15.89 -1.33 9.74
N VAL A 102 15.64 -2.61 9.98
CA VAL A 102 14.31 -3.10 10.36
C VAL A 102 14.36 -3.88 11.65
N LEU A 103 13.25 -3.87 12.37
CA LEU A 103 12.99 -4.78 13.47
C LEU A 103 12.16 -5.94 12.94
N ALA A 104 12.74 -7.14 12.88
CA ALA A 104 12.04 -8.36 12.46
C ALA A 104 11.45 -9.08 13.67
N LEU A 105 10.15 -9.36 13.63
CA LEU A 105 9.41 -10.09 14.66
C LEU A 105 8.92 -11.41 14.06
N PRO A 106 9.52 -12.56 14.44
CA PRO A 106 9.08 -13.86 13.93
C PRO A 106 7.62 -14.15 14.29
N CYS A 107 6.79 -14.38 13.28
CA CYS A 107 5.34 -14.56 13.42
C CYS A 107 5.02 -15.69 14.41
N GLN A 108 5.76 -16.81 14.34
CA GLN A 108 5.58 -17.94 15.26
C GLN A 108 5.80 -17.55 16.72
N LYS A 109 6.87 -16.82 17.03
CA LYS A 109 7.17 -16.38 18.40
C LYS A 109 6.12 -15.39 18.89
N LEU A 110 5.67 -14.49 18.02
CA LEU A 110 4.65 -13.51 18.33
C LEU A 110 3.31 -14.18 18.64
N LEU A 111 2.87 -15.14 17.82
CA LEU A 111 1.64 -15.90 18.05
C LEU A 111 1.66 -16.65 19.40
N VAL A 112 2.77 -17.31 19.73
CA VAL A 112 2.92 -17.98 21.04
C VAL A 112 2.76 -16.98 22.18
N ARG A 113 3.35 -15.79 22.08
CA ARG A 113 3.20 -14.74 23.11
C ARG A 113 1.78 -14.20 23.21
N LEU A 114 1.11 -14.00 22.08
CA LEU A 114 -0.29 -13.56 22.05
C LEU A 114 -1.22 -14.56 22.74
N GLN A 115 -0.92 -15.86 22.64
CA GLN A 115 -1.68 -16.92 23.31
C GLN A 115 -1.39 -17.01 24.81
N GLN A 116 -0.14 -16.77 25.21
CA GLN A 116 0.30 -16.95 26.60
C GLN A 116 0.03 -15.72 27.48
N ASP A 117 -0.02 -14.51 26.91
CA ASP A 117 -0.16 -13.26 27.66
C ASP A 117 -1.29 -12.39 27.08
N LEU A 118 -2.44 -12.42 27.75
CA LEU A 118 -3.63 -11.62 27.37
C LEU A 118 -3.39 -10.10 27.46
N ASN A 119 -2.55 -9.64 28.38
CA ASN A 119 -2.24 -8.23 28.52
C ASN A 119 -1.37 -7.75 27.35
N PHE A 120 -0.40 -8.57 26.93
CA PHE A 120 0.36 -8.33 25.72
C PHE A 120 -0.54 -8.36 24.49
N ALA A 121 -1.41 -9.37 24.36
CA ALA A 121 -2.29 -9.52 23.22
C ALA A 121 -3.25 -8.35 23.03
N SER A 122 -3.92 -7.91 24.09
CA SER A 122 -4.84 -6.78 24.04
C SER A 122 -4.15 -5.49 23.57
N ARG A 123 -2.95 -5.21 24.09
CA ARG A 123 -2.14 -4.05 23.69
C ARG A 123 -1.66 -4.17 22.24
N PHE A 124 -1.21 -5.35 21.83
CA PHE A 124 -0.74 -5.61 20.48
C PHE A 124 -1.86 -5.43 19.45
N TYR A 125 -3.01 -6.09 19.63
CA TYR A 125 -4.13 -5.95 18.70
C TYR A 125 -4.69 -4.52 18.67
N ARG A 126 -4.71 -3.81 19.81
CA ARG A 126 -5.07 -2.39 19.83
C ARG A 126 -4.12 -1.55 18.98
N ALA A 127 -2.81 -1.79 19.07
CA ALA A 127 -1.83 -1.07 18.27
C ALA A 127 -2.00 -1.34 16.76
N ILE A 128 -2.22 -2.59 16.37
CA ILE A 128 -2.51 -2.96 14.97
C ILE A 128 -3.80 -2.30 14.47
N ALA A 129 -4.87 -2.30 15.26
CA ALA A 129 -6.12 -1.65 14.89
C ALA A 129 -5.95 -0.13 14.69
N MET A 130 -5.21 0.54 15.58
CA MET A 130 -4.89 1.96 15.45
C MET A 130 -4.05 2.25 14.20
N LEU A 131 -3.03 1.43 13.93
CA LEU A 131 -2.19 1.53 12.74
C LEU A 131 -3.02 1.39 11.46
N LEU A 132 -3.83 0.33 11.34
CA LEU A 132 -4.64 0.08 10.16
C LEU A 132 -5.70 1.17 9.95
N SER A 133 -6.29 1.68 11.03
CA SER A 133 -7.23 2.80 10.97
C SER A 133 -6.55 4.07 10.45
N ALA A 134 -5.36 4.40 10.95
CA ALA A 134 -4.58 5.54 10.46
C ALA A 134 -4.20 5.38 8.98
N ARG A 135 -3.78 4.18 8.56
CA ARG A 135 -3.47 3.87 7.16
C ARG A 135 -4.69 4.02 6.25
N LEU A 136 -5.85 3.50 6.68
CA LEU A 136 -7.10 3.64 5.93
C LEU A 136 -7.51 5.11 5.79
N GLN A 137 -7.38 5.90 6.86
CA GLN A 137 -7.63 7.35 6.80
C GLN A 137 -6.70 8.04 5.82
N GLY A 138 -5.41 7.71 5.83
CA GLY A 138 -4.44 8.21 4.85
C GLY A 138 -4.85 7.86 3.41
N LEU A 139 -5.20 6.59 3.15
CA LEU A 139 -5.67 6.16 1.83
C LEU A 139 -6.94 6.89 1.39
N ILE A 140 -7.92 7.08 2.29
CA ILE A 140 -9.14 7.84 1.99
C ILE A 140 -8.80 9.31 1.69
N SER A 141 -7.86 9.92 2.43
CA SER A 141 -7.38 11.28 2.14
C SER A 141 -6.74 11.38 0.75
N HIS A 142 -5.95 10.37 0.36
CA HIS A 142 -5.32 10.34 -0.97
C HIS A 142 -6.31 10.04 -2.11
N LEU A 143 -7.34 9.23 -1.86
CA LEU A 143 -8.34 8.84 -2.87
C LEU A 143 -9.50 9.84 -2.99
N GLY A 144 -9.82 10.60 -1.93
CA GLY A 144 -11.01 11.45 -1.84
C GLY A 144 -10.76 12.93 -1.60
N TYR A 145 -9.51 13.37 -1.38
CA TYR A 145 -9.22 14.78 -1.01
C TYR A 145 -7.89 15.30 -1.58
N GLY A 146 -7.44 14.73 -2.70
CA GLY A 146 -6.20 15.13 -3.40
C GLY A 146 -6.29 16.43 -4.18
N ARG A 147 -7.47 17.05 -4.23
CA ARG A 147 -7.65 18.44 -4.61
C ARG A 147 -8.91 18.89 -3.86
N GLY A 148 -8.85 19.78 -2.88
CA GLY A 148 -10.08 20.41 -2.37
C GLY A 148 -9.94 20.98 -0.97
N THR A 149 -10.16 22.29 -0.83
CA THR A 149 -10.22 23.06 0.44
C THR A 149 -11.38 22.67 1.36
N TYR A 150 -11.92 21.46 1.21
CA TYR A 150 -13.10 20.98 1.90
C TYR A 150 -12.77 20.40 3.27
N ARG A 151 -13.35 21.01 4.31
CA ARG A 151 -13.46 20.42 5.65
C ARG A 151 -14.92 20.08 5.90
N ILE A 152 -15.21 18.81 6.18
CA ILE A 152 -16.57 18.34 6.53
C ILE A 152 -17.12 19.20 7.67
N GLY A 153 -18.26 19.87 7.44
CA GLY A 153 -18.94 20.73 8.41
C GLY A 153 -18.81 22.26 8.20
N GLN A 154 -18.05 22.72 7.20
CA GLN A 154 -18.00 24.15 6.83
C GLN A 154 -18.98 24.49 5.71
N ARG A 155 -19.61 25.68 5.78
CA ARG A 155 -20.48 26.19 4.70
C ARG A 155 -19.63 26.54 3.47
N LEU A 156 -20.16 26.20 2.29
CA LEU A 156 -19.56 26.53 1.00
C LEU A 156 -19.37 28.05 0.88
N SER A 157 -18.15 28.46 0.55
CA SER A 157 -17.80 29.86 0.30
C SER A 157 -17.69 30.09 -1.19
N GLN A 158 -18.45 31.05 -1.70
CA GLN A 158 -18.59 31.30 -3.13
C GLN A 158 -17.33 31.85 -3.81
N ASN A 159 -16.32 32.24 -3.03
CA ASN A 159 -15.02 32.75 -3.49
C ASN A 159 -13.90 31.70 -3.44
N CYS A 160 -14.20 30.44 -3.13
CA CYS A 160 -13.22 29.34 -3.18
C CYS A 160 -13.51 28.48 -4.40
N LYS A 161 -12.52 28.29 -5.28
CA LYS A 161 -12.58 27.26 -6.30
C LYS A 161 -12.42 25.91 -5.62
N TYR A 162 -13.41 25.07 -5.85
CA TYR A 162 -13.44 23.74 -5.29
C TYR A 162 -13.02 22.76 -6.35
N ASP A 163 -12.18 21.81 -5.99
CA ASP A 163 -11.54 20.99 -6.99
C ASP A 163 -12.44 19.87 -7.55
N ASP A 164 -13.61 19.65 -6.94
CA ASP A 164 -14.71 18.83 -7.49
C ASP A 164 -15.64 19.66 -8.39
N GLU A 165 -15.36 20.95 -8.60
CA GLU A 165 -16.10 21.82 -9.53
C GLU A 165 -15.73 21.42 -10.96
N ILE A 166 -16.71 20.91 -11.71
CA ILE A 166 -16.50 20.57 -13.13
C ILE A 166 -16.28 21.86 -13.92
N ASP A 167 -15.07 22.02 -14.45
CA ASP A 167 -14.70 23.16 -15.29
C ASP A 167 -15.61 23.23 -16.53
N SER A 168 -16.06 24.43 -16.88
CA SER A 168 -16.95 24.67 -18.04
C SER A 168 -16.29 24.19 -19.35
N ALA A 169 -14.96 24.26 -19.46
CA ALA A 169 -14.24 23.75 -20.62
C ALA A 169 -14.19 22.20 -20.65
N VAL A 170 -14.28 21.52 -19.50
CA VAL A 170 -14.41 20.07 -19.43
C VAL A 170 -15.83 19.63 -19.78
N MET A 171 -16.84 20.45 -19.45
CA MET A 171 -18.22 20.28 -19.95
C MET A 171 -18.26 20.34 -21.49
N ASP A 172 -17.51 21.26 -22.11
CA ASP A 172 -17.43 21.39 -23.57
C ASP A 172 -16.60 20.28 -24.24
N ASN A 173 -15.64 19.66 -23.55
CA ASN A 173 -14.88 18.52 -24.07
C ASN A 173 -15.65 17.19 -23.98
N LEU A 174 -16.63 17.08 -23.09
CA LEU A 174 -17.56 15.94 -23.06
C LEU A 174 -18.36 15.86 -24.38
N THR A 175 -18.65 17.00 -25.00
CA THR A 175 -19.20 17.08 -26.37
C THR A 175 -18.22 16.62 -27.46
N LEU A 176 -16.91 16.80 -27.26
CA LEU A 176 -15.88 16.39 -28.23
C LEU A 176 -15.58 14.88 -28.19
N GLY A 177 -15.61 14.27 -27.01
CA GLY A 177 -15.49 12.81 -26.83
C GLY A 177 -16.62 12.05 -27.54
N GLY A 178 -17.84 12.56 -27.45
CA GLY A 178 -18.99 12.04 -28.22
C GLY A 178 -18.79 12.16 -29.73
N ALA A 179 -18.24 13.28 -30.22
CA ALA A 179 -17.99 13.50 -31.64
C ALA A 179 -16.93 12.55 -32.23
N ARG A 180 -15.85 12.26 -31.49
CA ARG A 180 -14.78 11.34 -31.93
C ARG A 180 -15.23 9.88 -31.93
N PHE A 181 -16.03 9.48 -30.94
CA PHE A 181 -16.65 8.16 -30.92
C PHE A 181 -17.64 7.98 -32.09
N ASN A 182 -18.45 8.99 -32.37
CA ASN A 182 -19.37 8.98 -33.52
C ASN A 182 -18.63 8.94 -34.87
N TRP A 183 -17.49 9.64 -34.98
CA TRP A 183 -16.60 9.55 -36.14
C TRP A 183 -16.01 8.15 -36.33
N MET A 184 -15.62 7.47 -35.25
CA MET A 184 -15.11 6.09 -35.26
C MET A 184 -16.20 5.09 -35.70
N LEU A 185 -17.43 5.22 -35.21
CA LEU A 185 -18.55 4.34 -35.57
C LEU A 185 -18.94 4.47 -37.06
N ARG A 186 -18.93 5.68 -37.62
CA ARG A 186 -19.16 5.91 -39.05
C ARG A 186 -18.09 5.29 -39.94
N ARG A 187 -16.83 5.30 -39.50
CA ARG A 187 -15.71 4.66 -40.22
C ARG A 187 -15.86 3.13 -40.27
N LEU A 188 -16.46 2.54 -39.23
CA LEU A 188 -16.68 1.08 -39.11
C LEU A 188 -17.98 0.60 -39.78
N LYS A 189 -18.77 1.48 -40.41
CA LYS A 189 -20.09 1.18 -41.03
C LYS A 189 -21.10 0.52 -40.08
N ILE A 190 -21.04 0.83 -38.78
CA ILE A 190 -21.96 0.25 -37.78
C ILE A 190 -23.26 1.09 -37.63
N LEU A 191 -23.30 2.28 -38.21
CA LEU A 191 -24.51 3.11 -38.29
C LEU A 191 -24.84 3.36 -39.76
N SER A 192 -25.95 2.78 -40.23
CA SER A 192 -26.65 3.17 -41.45
C SER A 192 -27.64 4.30 -41.15
#